data_AF-A0A1H0SMA6-F1
#
_entry.id   AF-A0A1H0SMA6-F1
#
_cell.length_a   1.000
_cell.length_b   1.000
_cell.length_c   1.000
_cell.angle_alpha   90.00
_cell.angle_beta   90.00
_cell.angle_gamma   90.00
#
_symmetry.space_group_name_H-M   'P 1'
#
loop_
_entity.id
_entity.type
_entity.pdbx_description
1 polymer ?
#
loop_
_entity_poly.entity_id
_entity_poly.type
_entity_poly.pdbx_seq_one_letter_code
_entity_poly.pdbx_strand_id
1 'polypeptide(L)'
;MGFDIMLYDNNGKQVELFELTERLHNEIFNSTKLWRSYIELRKLSDYYLTDETLSGERLITLITDLKNYQRNISQDKQMEYQELIDKLSTPIIRKAHIAGD
;
A
#
# COMPACT_ATOMS: atom_id res chain seq x y z
N MET A 1 -2.30 7.62 12.53
CA MET A 1 -0.89 7.38 12.12
C MET A 1 -0.90 7.03 10.64
N GLY A 2 -0.15 7.76 9.82
CA GLY A 2 -0.01 7.50 8.38
C GLY A 2 1.11 6.49 8.11
N PHE A 3 1.42 6.24 6.84
CA PHE A 3 2.61 5.50 6.44
C PHE A 3 3.32 6.20 5.31
N ASP A 4 4.65 6.14 5.33
CA ASP A 4 5.48 6.55 4.22
C ASP A 4 5.87 5.33 3.38
N ILE A 5 5.49 5.37 2.10
CA ILE A 5 5.82 4.33 1.12
C ILE A 5 6.91 4.87 0.20
N MET A 6 8.12 4.35 0.35
CA MET A 6 9.25 4.64 -0.52
C MET A 6 9.32 3.61 -1.65
N LEU A 7 9.26 4.08 -2.90
CA LEU A 7 9.29 3.23 -4.09
C LEU A 7 10.67 3.26 -4.73
N TYR A 8 11.20 2.08 -5.06
CA TYR A 8 12.53 1.93 -5.64
C TYR A 8 12.49 1.18 -6.97
N ASP A 9 13.40 1.57 -7.86
CA ASP A 9 13.64 0.88 -9.12
C ASP A 9 14.52 -0.38 -8.95
N ASN A 10 14.82 -1.03 -10.06
CA ASN A 10 15.66 -2.24 -10.08
C ASN A 10 17.13 -1.99 -9.70
N ASN A 11 17.59 -0.74 -9.75
CA ASN A 11 18.94 -0.33 -9.35
C ASN A 11 19.00 0.08 -7.88
N GLY A 12 17.87 0.02 -7.15
CA GLY A 12 17.77 0.49 -5.77
C GLY A 12 17.72 2.01 -5.65
N LYS A 13 17.50 2.73 -6.75
CA LYS A 13 17.29 4.18 -6.72
C LYS A 13 15.85 4.46 -6.29
N GLN A 14 15.68 5.37 -5.33
CA GLN A 14 14.36 5.87 -4.96
C GLN A 14 13.75 6.61 -6.16
N VAL A 15 12.59 6.16 -6.59
CA VAL A 15 11.82 6.74 -7.69
C VAL A 15 10.85 7.77 -7.13
N GLU A 16 10.15 7.42 -6.06
CA GLU A 16 9.09 8.25 -5.50
C GLU A 16 8.90 7.95 -4.01
N LEU A 17 8.43 8.96 -3.27
CA LEU A 17 7.90 8.83 -1.91
C LEU A 17 6.40 9.14 -1.97
N PHE A 18 5.58 8.27 -1.40
CA PHE A 18 4.14 8.46 -1.30
C PHE A 18 3.70 8.29 0.15
N GLU A 19 3.11 9.33 0.70
CA GLU A 19 2.52 9.31 2.04
C GLU A 19 1.06 8.84 1.95
N LEU A 20 0.74 7.77 2.68
CA LEU A 20 -0.64 7.35 2.87
C LEU A 20 -1.28 8.23 3.93
N THR A 21 -2.21 9.11 3.51
CA THR A 21 -2.88 10.00 4.46
C THR A 21 -3.61 9.21 5.54
N GLU A 22 -3.67 9.77 6.76
CA GLU A 22 -4.41 9.16 7.87
C GLU A 22 -5.88 8.86 7.52
N ARG A 23 -6.50 9.68 6.66
CA ARG A 23 -7.87 9.46 6.20
C ARG A 23 -7.97 8.22 5.33
N LEU A 24 -7.06 8.05 4.37
CA LEU A 24 -7.06 6.87 3.49
C LEU A 24 -6.66 5.61 4.27
N HIS A 25 -5.69 5.72 5.16
CA HIS A 25 -5.35 4.68 6.13
C HIS A 25 -6.60 4.18 6.88
N ASN A 26 -7.33 5.09 7.53
CA ASN A 26 -8.50 4.73 8.33
C ASN A 26 -9.62 4.14 7.47
N GLU A 27 -9.68 4.55 6.20
CA GLU A 27 -10.61 4.00 5.23
C GLU A 27 -10.22 2.57 4.80
N ILE A 28 -8.93 2.27 4.68
CA ILE A 28 -8.45 0.93 4.32
C ILE A 28 -8.58 -0.01 5.52
N PHE A 29 -8.07 0.40 6.68
CA PHE A 29 -7.91 -0.44 7.88
C PHE A 29 -9.06 -0.31 8.90
N ASN A 30 -10.23 0.14 8.44
CA ASN A 30 -11.42 0.21 9.29
C ASN A 30 -11.83 -1.19 9.78
N SER A 31 -12.13 -1.34 11.07
CA SER A 31 -12.52 -2.64 11.68
C SER A 31 -13.80 -3.25 11.10
N THR A 32 -14.66 -2.44 10.49
CA THR A 32 -15.90 -2.90 9.84
C THR A 32 -15.69 -3.46 8.43
N LYS A 33 -14.49 -3.35 7.88
CA LYS A 33 -14.19 -3.76 6.50
C LYS A 33 -13.37 -5.05 6.41
N LEU A 34 -13.33 -5.60 5.21
CA LEU A 34 -12.81 -6.93 4.92
C LEU A 34 -11.31 -6.97 4.58
N TRP A 35 -10.53 -5.91 4.85
CA TRP A 35 -9.08 -5.86 4.55
C TRP A 35 -8.33 -7.02 5.19
N ARG A 36 -8.78 -7.51 6.37
CA ARG A 36 -8.19 -8.67 7.06
C ARG A 36 -8.24 -9.95 6.22
N SER A 37 -9.16 -10.08 5.26
CA SER A 37 -9.25 -11.25 4.39
C SER A 37 -8.14 -11.33 3.34
N TYR A 38 -7.41 -10.24 3.14
CA TYR A 38 -6.32 -10.12 2.16
C TYR A 38 -4.97 -10.21 2.88
N ILE A 39 -4.08 -11.06 2.39
CA ILE A 39 -2.92 -11.51 3.17
C ILE A 39 -1.88 -10.40 3.33
N GLU A 40 -1.60 -9.65 2.25
CA GLU A 40 -0.61 -8.58 2.30
C GLU A 40 -1.21 -7.29 2.88
N LEU A 41 -2.53 -7.05 2.78
CA LEU A 41 -3.17 -5.96 3.53
C LEU A 41 -3.18 -6.23 5.04
N ARG A 42 -3.40 -7.47 5.47
CA ARG A 42 -3.31 -7.84 6.88
C ARG A 42 -1.91 -7.57 7.42
N LYS A 43 -0.89 -8.03 6.70
CA LYS A 43 0.51 -7.80 7.05
C LYS A 43 0.89 -6.31 7.00
N LEU A 44 0.36 -5.58 6.02
CA LEU A 44 0.54 -4.13 5.92
C LEU A 44 0.04 -3.42 7.18
N SER A 45 -1.08 -3.88 7.72
CA SER A 45 -1.60 -3.38 9.00
C SER A 45 -0.75 -3.79 10.22
N ASP A 46 0.16 -4.74 10.10
CA ASP A 46 1.07 -5.13 11.18
C ASP A 46 2.42 -4.38 11.07
N TYR A 47 2.76 -3.85 9.88
CA TYR A 47 4.01 -3.14 9.60
C TYR A 47 4.13 -1.74 10.24
N TYR A 48 3.12 -1.27 10.98
CA TYR A 48 3.33 -0.10 11.88
C TYR A 48 4.37 -0.35 12.96
N LEU A 49 4.72 -1.61 13.22
CA LEU A 49 5.67 -1.97 14.29
C LEU A 49 7.08 -2.27 13.75
N THR A 50 7.25 -2.42 12.43
CA THR A 50 8.52 -2.79 11.80
C THR A 50 8.59 -2.29 10.37
N ASP A 51 9.65 -1.55 10.04
CA ASP A 51 10.00 -1.20 8.66
C ASP A 51 10.12 -2.45 7.80
N GLU A 52 9.37 -2.54 6.71
CA GLU A 52 9.33 -3.71 5.83
C GLU A 52 9.57 -3.32 4.38
N THR A 53 10.38 -4.12 3.67
CA THR A 53 10.59 -3.94 2.23
C THR A 53 9.93 -5.07 1.43
N LEU A 54 8.92 -4.73 0.64
CA LEU A 54 8.21 -5.62 -0.27
C LEU A 54 8.89 -5.60 -1.64
N SER A 55 9.09 -6.78 -2.22
CA SER A 55 9.62 -6.93 -3.58
C SER A 55 9.17 -8.24 -4.21
N GLY A 56 9.32 -8.35 -5.54
CA GLY A 56 8.99 -9.56 -6.28
C GLY A 56 7.53 -9.97 -6.11
N GLU A 57 7.31 -11.26 -5.78
CA GLU A 57 5.97 -11.83 -5.60
C GLU A 57 5.14 -11.11 -4.54
N ARG A 58 5.75 -10.67 -3.43
CA ARG A 58 5.02 -10.01 -2.35
C ARG A 58 4.46 -8.65 -2.76
N LEU A 59 5.21 -7.88 -3.53
CA LEU A 59 4.74 -6.61 -4.08
C LEU A 59 3.60 -6.85 -5.08
N ILE A 60 3.70 -7.89 -5.91
CA ILE A 60 2.63 -8.27 -6.85
C ILE A 60 1.35 -8.68 -6.09
N THR A 61 1.49 -9.46 -5.02
CA THR A 61 0.37 -9.86 -4.17
C THR A 61 -0.27 -8.66 -3.48
N LEU A 62 0.53 -7.72 -2.95
CA LEU A 62 -0.01 -6.48 -2.37
C LEU A 62 -0.83 -5.68 -3.40
N ILE A 63 -0.30 -5.48 -4.60
CA ILE A 63 -1.02 -4.76 -5.68
C ILE A 63 -2.32 -5.48 -6.04
N THR A 64 -2.29 -6.81 -6.08
CA THR A 64 -3.47 -7.63 -6.37
C THR A 64 -4.52 -7.52 -5.27
N ASP A 65 -4.10 -7.59 -4.01
CA ASP A 65 -4.95 -7.40 -2.85
C ASP A 65 -5.59 -6.01 -2.87
N LEU A 66 -4.81 -4.95 -3.14
CA LEU A 66 -5.31 -3.57 -3.25
C LEU A 66 -6.36 -3.44 -4.35
N LYS A 67 -6.09 -3.98 -5.55
CA LYS A 67 -7.06 -3.94 -6.68
C LYS A 67 -8.35 -4.67 -6.35
N ASN A 68 -8.26 -5.84 -5.73
CA ASN A 68 -9.44 -6.62 -5.34
C ASN A 68 -10.25 -5.92 -4.24
N TYR A 69 -9.58 -5.22 -3.33
CA TYR A 69 -10.20 -4.49 -2.22
C TYR A 69 -10.79 -3.13 -2.63
N GLN A 70 -10.48 -2.62 -3.82
CA GLN A 70 -10.92 -1.30 -4.28
C GLN A 70 -12.42 -1.05 -4.13
N ARG A 71 -13.26 -2.07 -4.31
CA ARG A 71 -14.73 -1.95 -4.20
C ARG A 71 -15.21 -1.68 -2.77
N ASN A 72 -14.35 -1.87 -1.77
CA ASN A 72 -14.64 -1.61 -0.36
C ASN A 72 -14.26 -0.19 0.09
N ILE A 73 -13.72 0.64 -0.81
CA ILE A 73 -13.33 2.02 -0.54
C ILE A 73 -14.48 2.98 -0.89
N SER A 74 -14.78 3.92 0.00
CA SER A 74 -15.79 4.97 -0.20
C SER A 74 -15.48 5.82 -1.42
N GLN A 75 -16.53 6.31 -2.09
CA GLN A 75 -16.41 7.03 -3.34
C GLN A 75 -15.54 8.29 -3.24
N ASP A 76 -15.57 9.00 -2.11
CA ASP A 76 -14.74 10.18 -1.85
C ASP A 76 -13.25 9.87 -1.69
N LYS A 77 -12.89 8.59 -1.53
CA LYS A 77 -11.53 8.08 -1.39
C LYS A 77 -11.02 7.26 -2.57
N GLN A 78 -11.88 6.99 -3.55
CA GLN A 78 -11.52 6.19 -4.74
C GLN A 78 -10.35 6.78 -5.53
N MET A 79 -10.29 8.11 -5.68
CA MET A 79 -9.23 8.76 -6.44
C MET A 79 -7.86 8.58 -5.76
N GLU A 80 -7.79 8.86 -4.46
CA GLU A 80 -6.58 8.72 -3.64
C GLU A 80 -6.11 7.26 -3.58
N TYR A 81 -7.05 6.32 -3.47
CA TYR A 81 -6.77 4.89 -3.47
C TYR A 81 -6.30 4.37 -4.83
N GLN A 82 -6.87 4.87 -5.92
CA GLN A 82 -6.43 4.52 -7.27
C GLN A 82 -5.01 5.03 -7.53
N GLU A 83 -4.68 6.24 -7.08
CA GLU A 83 -3.34 6.80 -7.19
C GLU A 83 -2.29 5.91 -6.50
N LEU A 84 -2.58 5.41 -5.29
CA LEU A 84 -1.74 4.43 -4.59
C LEU A 84 -1.48 3.18 -5.45
N ILE A 85 -2.55 2.61 -6.04
CA ILE A 85 -2.44 1.42 -6.89
C ILE A 85 -1.59 1.72 -8.13
N ASP A 86 -1.77 2.87 -8.75
CA ASP A 86 -1.08 3.27 -9.98
C ASP A 86 0.42 3.46 -9.74
N LYS A 87 0.79 4.13 -8.65
CA LYS A 87 2.20 4.29 -8.25
C LYS A 87 2.86 2.95 -7.99
N LEU A 88 2.23 2.07 -7.21
CA LEU A 88 2.75 0.72 -6.94
C LEU A 88 2.82 -0.16 -8.20
N SER A 89 1.88 0.03 -9.13
CA SER A 89 1.81 -0.72 -10.40
C SER A 89 2.75 -0.18 -11.48
N THR A 90 3.50 0.89 -11.22
CA THR A 90 4.36 1.51 -12.23
C THR A 90 5.48 0.53 -12.63
N PRO A 91 5.70 0.23 -13.94
CA PRO A 91 6.60 -0.85 -14.38
C PRO A 91 8.07 -0.75 -13.93
N ILE A 92 8.53 0.46 -13.63
CA ILE A 92 9.89 0.70 -13.14
C ILE A 92 10.05 0.31 -11.66
N ILE A 93 8.95 0.30 -10.89
CA ILE A 93 8.95 0.00 -9.47
C ILE A 93 9.15 -1.51 -9.26
N ARG A 94 10.14 -1.84 -8.44
CA ARG A 94 10.51 -3.22 -8.10
C ARG A 94 10.50 -3.49 -6.61
N LYS A 95 10.58 -2.45 -5.80
CA LYS A 95 10.52 -2.54 -4.34
C LYS A 95 9.69 -1.41 -3.77
N ALA A 96 8.93 -1.71 -2.73
CA ALA A 96 8.25 -0.73 -1.89
C ALA A 96 8.72 -0.94 -0.45
N HIS A 97 9.31 0.08 0.15
CA HIS A 97 9.62 0.10 1.56
C HIS A 97 8.52 0.86 2.28
N ILE A 98 8.05 0.30 3.38
CA ILE A 98 6.93 0.82 4.15
C ILE A 98 7.49 1.16 5.52
N ALA A 99 7.53 2.45 5.81
CA ALA A 99 7.95 2.98 7.10
C ALA A 99 6.69 3.27 7.94
N GLY A 100 6.62 2.64 9.10
CA GLY A 100 5.62 2.91 10.13
C GLY A 100 6.07 4.05 11.03
N ASP A 101 5.16 4.97 11.32
CA ASP A 101 5.33 6.00 12.37
C ASP A 101 4.63 5.56 13.68
#